data_AF-V4A8H7-F1
#
_entry.id   AF-V4A8H7-F1
#
_cell.length_a   1.000
_cell.length_b   1.000
_cell.length_c   1.000
_cell.angle_alpha   90.00
_cell.angle_beta   90.00
_cell.angle_gamma   90.00
#
_symmetry.space_group_name_H-M   'P 1'
#
loop_
_entity.id
_entity.type
_entity.pdbx_description
1 polymer ?
#
loop_
_entity_poly.entity_id
_entity_poly.type
_entity_poly.pdbx_seq_one_letter_code
_entity_poly.pdbx_strand_id
1 'polypeptide(L)'
;MASKVISTSTDIGIQGNAAWMLGHLYLSACAVTETRASVPPNYSYLKETSVLRSLVDFLLEAGKHGPEKVKNGELKVVLNSLQDEVSRLLPPLNWAGVLSPLMRMEYDNEIKCLCIKLAITQCISSPTAASFISSWLQPTLFSSLTDDCRIELFKSLPLMLKPVQFSVLKIFLSKCCMIPFSTTPVQSSHCVAVLEGLNKALLVHDPPKSVTLMLYETTENLYKAVTDCSDVQVLTNLSKCLFSIPDDRFDTMTADDFTDPKTFIKGVFIRCQLVAMGRQPIVILNSCLDATINNKTCDYKKVFSILCHCFYSTVMSSTESTGAMYLVQWLLELVGHVRNISIGVIQLDDNALPLATVLELLIGVVSAAISIWTMPSVACMINIDTKLLISDVDSETKTSQVPTVDILQCLQSLPVSIVNLKVEPWLQILPKIVNWMVSILELSDDLLSPHARKSLKDCLYLLRDSEEFKKAAVWTQVFTLDQ
;
A
#
# COMPACT_ATOMS: atom_id res chain seq x y z
N MET A 1 -48.02 15.14 -46.60
CA MET A 1 -49.50 15.26 -46.63
C MET A 1 -50.07 15.47 -45.23
N ALA A 2 -49.80 14.59 -44.25
CA ALA A 2 -50.31 14.70 -42.88
C ALA A 2 -49.89 15.97 -42.09
N SER A 3 -48.63 16.43 -42.23
CA SER A 3 -48.16 17.69 -41.61
C SER A 3 -48.93 18.93 -42.11
N LYS A 4 -49.46 18.90 -43.34
CA LYS A 4 -50.30 19.97 -43.90
C LYS A 4 -51.71 19.93 -43.28
N VAL A 5 -52.28 18.73 -43.10
CA VAL A 5 -53.61 18.55 -42.47
C VAL A 5 -53.62 19.03 -41.02
N ILE A 6 -52.54 18.80 -40.27
CA ILE A 6 -52.39 19.25 -38.88
C ILE A 6 -52.30 20.79 -38.80
N SER A 7 -51.69 21.45 -39.78
CA SER A 7 -51.48 22.91 -39.75
C SER A 7 -52.56 23.74 -40.44
N THR A 8 -53.39 23.14 -41.32
CA THR A 8 -54.39 23.90 -42.11
C THR A 8 -55.85 23.53 -41.85
N SER A 9 -56.14 22.46 -41.10
CA SER A 9 -57.53 22.08 -40.76
C SER A 9 -58.07 22.99 -39.65
N THR A 10 -59.29 23.51 -39.75
CA THR A 10 -59.96 24.23 -38.64
C THR A 10 -60.71 23.30 -37.68
N ASP A 11 -60.83 22.01 -38.05
CA ASP A 11 -61.49 20.99 -37.25
C ASP A 11 -60.48 20.32 -36.30
N ILE A 12 -60.67 20.57 -35.00
CA ILE A 12 -59.83 20.08 -33.89
C ILE A 12 -59.86 18.55 -33.82
N GLY A 13 -60.98 17.90 -34.17
CA GLY A 13 -61.10 16.45 -34.17
C GLY A 13 -60.24 15.80 -35.26
N ILE A 14 -60.20 16.42 -36.45
CA ILE A 14 -59.36 15.96 -37.56
C ILE A 14 -57.88 16.19 -37.26
N GLN A 15 -57.52 17.34 -36.66
CA GLN A 15 -56.14 17.60 -36.23
C GLN A 15 -55.68 16.59 -35.16
N GLY A 16 -56.52 16.33 -34.16
CA GLY A 16 -56.23 15.36 -33.10
C GLY A 16 -56.03 13.95 -33.63
N ASN A 17 -56.92 13.47 -34.50
CA ASN A 17 -56.82 12.15 -35.12
C ASN A 17 -55.62 12.04 -36.06
N ALA A 18 -55.32 13.10 -36.84
CA ALA A 18 -54.15 13.12 -37.71
C ALA A 18 -52.83 13.10 -36.91
N ALA A 19 -52.75 13.86 -35.81
CA ALA A 19 -51.60 13.85 -34.91
C ALA A 19 -51.43 12.49 -34.20
N TRP A 20 -52.54 11.88 -33.76
CA TRP A 20 -52.55 10.56 -33.14
C TRP A 20 -52.10 9.46 -34.11
N MET A 21 -52.63 9.45 -35.34
CA MET A 21 -52.19 8.54 -36.40
C MET A 21 -50.72 8.77 -36.78
N LEU A 22 -50.25 10.02 -36.82
CA LEU A 22 -48.85 10.33 -37.07
C LEU A 22 -47.95 9.81 -35.93
N GLY A 23 -48.41 9.92 -34.68
CA GLY A 23 -47.77 9.33 -33.52
C GLY A 23 -47.69 7.81 -33.61
N HIS A 24 -48.76 7.14 -34.00
CA HIS A 24 -48.77 5.69 -34.24
C HIS A 24 -47.88 5.27 -35.42
N LEU A 25 -47.85 6.05 -36.50
CA LEU A 25 -47.00 5.79 -37.64
C LEU A 25 -45.51 5.98 -37.27
N TYR A 26 -45.19 7.01 -36.49
CA TYR A 26 -43.85 7.25 -35.95
C TYR A 26 -43.43 6.11 -35.03
N LEU A 27 -44.30 5.72 -34.08
CA LEU A 27 -44.04 4.58 -33.19
C LEU A 27 -43.89 3.28 -33.98
N SER A 28 -44.67 3.07 -35.04
CA SER A 28 -44.58 1.89 -35.92
C SER A 28 -43.34 1.92 -36.82
N ALA A 29 -42.88 3.09 -37.27
CA ALA A 29 -41.69 3.25 -38.10
C ALA A 29 -40.41 3.20 -37.26
N CYS A 30 -40.47 3.66 -36.01
CA CYS A 30 -39.40 3.52 -35.02
C CYS A 30 -39.40 2.16 -34.32
N ALA A 31 -40.51 1.41 -34.36
CA ALA A 31 -40.57 0.00 -34.00
C ALA A 31 -39.96 -0.87 -35.10
N VAL A 32 -38.72 -0.58 -35.49
CA VAL A 32 -37.87 -1.62 -36.04
C VAL A 32 -37.66 -2.61 -34.92
N THR A 33 -37.89 -3.89 -35.23
CA THR A 33 -37.66 -5.05 -34.37
C THR A 33 -36.17 -5.22 -34.06
N GLU A 34 -35.56 -4.23 -33.41
CA GLU A 34 -34.33 -4.43 -32.66
C GLU A 34 -34.74 -4.97 -31.29
N THR A 35 -34.45 -6.26 -31.09
CA THR A 35 -34.41 -6.92 -29.78
C THR A 35 -34.06 -5.94 -28.67
N ARG A 36 -34.94 -5.87 -27.64
CA ARG A 36 -34.83 -5.08 -26.39
C ARG A 36 -33.41 -5.04 -25.79
N ALA A 37 -32.51 -4.28 -26.38
CA ALA A 37 -31.35 -3.73 -25.71
C ALA A 37 -31.75 -2.30 -25.34
N SER A 38 -31.69 -1.96 -24.06
CA SER A 38 -31.95 -0.61 -23.57
C SER A 38 -30.92 0.43 -24.05
N VAL A 39 -29.98 0.04 -24.92
CA VAL A 39 -28.83 0.83 -25.39
C VAL A 39 -28.60 0.57 -26.89
N PRO A 40 -28.36 1.60 -27.73
CA PRO A 40 -28.15 1.45 -29.17
C PRO A 40 -26.93 0.56 -29.53
N PRO A 41 -27.01 -0.24 -30.61
CA PRO A 41 -25.90 -1.10 -31.05
C PRO A 41 -24.77 -0.34 -31.75
N ASN A 42 -25.04 0.86 -32.24
CA ASN A 42 -24.10 1.74 -32.94
C ASN A 42 -24.51 3.22 -32.74
N TYR A 43 -23.78 4.14 -33.37
CA TYR A 43 -24.07 5.58 -33.36
C TYR A 43 -24.83 6.06 -34.60
N SER A 44 -25.66 5.22 -35.22
CA SER A 44 -26.49 5.61 -36.38
C SER A 44 -27.45 6.77 -36.09
N TYR A 45 -27.81 6.97 -34.82
CA TYR A 45 -28.62 8.09 -34.35
C TYR A 45 -27.86 9.44 -34.34
N LEU A 46 -26.53 9.43 -34.47
CA LEU A 46 -25.73 10.64 -34.68
C LEU A 46 -25.73 11.00 -36.17
N LYS A 47 -25.50 12.29 -36.47
CA LYS A 47 -25.35 12.80 -37.84
C LYS A 47 -24.22 12.04 -38.56
N GLU A 48 -24.36 11.88 -39.87
CA GLU A 48 -23.34 11.23 -40.72
C GLU A 48 -21.99 11.95 -40.69
N THR A 49 -22.00 13.26 -40.40
CA THR A 49 -20.78 14.07 -40.22
C THR A 49 -20.10 13.86 -38.86
N SER A 50 -20.64 12.99 -37.99
CA SER A 50 -20.10 12.73 -36.66
C SER A 50 -18.87 11.81 -36.74
N VAL A 51 -17.72 12.31 -36.30
CA VAL A 51 -16.49 11.52 -36.20
C VAL A 51 -16.69 10.30 -35.30
N LEU A 52 -17.39 10.45 -34.17
CA LEU A 52 -17.68 9.34 -33.26
C LEU A 52 -18.43 8.20 -33.95
N ARG A 53 -19.38 8.53 -34.84
CA ARG A 53 -20.11 7.52 -35.62
C ARG A 53 -19.17 6.76 -36.52
N SER A 54 -18.33 7.46 -37.28
CA SER A 54 -17.33 6.84 -38.16
C SER A 54 -16.34 5.95 -37.40
N LEU A 55 -15.89 6.38 -36.22
CA LEU A 55 -14.98 5.59 -35.38
C LEU A 55 -15.66 4.30 -34.89
N VAL A 56 -16.90 4.36 -34.41
CA VAL A 56 -17.63 3.16 -33.95
C VAL A 56 -17.97 2.23 -35.12
N ASP A 57 -18.36 2.76 -36.27
CA ASP A 57 -18.62 1.96 -37.48
C ASP A 57 -17.33 1.24 -37.94
N PHE A 58 -16.17 1.90 -37.84
CA PHE A 58 -14.86 1.28 -38.08
C PHE A 58 -14.56 0.15 -37.09
N LEU A 59 -14.79 0.35 -35.78
CA LEU A 59 -14.59 -0.70 -34.77
C LEU A 59 -15.50 -1.92 -35.03
N LEU A 60 -16.76 -1.68 -35.42
CA LEU A 60 -17.71 -2.75 -35.76
C LEU A 60 -17.26 -3.53 -37.00
N GLU A 61 -16.71 -2.85 -38.01
CA GLU A 61 -16.18 -3.49 -39.21
C GLU A 61 -14.93 -4.33 -38.91
N ALA A 62 -14.03 -3.80 -38.07
CA ALA A 62 -12.85 -4.49 -37.57
C ALA A 62 -13.22 -5.75 -36.78
N GLY A 63 -14.27 -5.69 -35.97
CA GLY A 63 -14.79 -6.84 -35.21
C GLY A 63 -15.42 -7.93 -36.09
N LYS A 64 -15.81 -7.61 -37.33
CA LYS A 64 -16.37 -8.58 -38.28
C LYS A 64 -15.31 -9.25 -39.15
N HIS A 65 -14.30 -8.50 -39.59
CA HIS A 65 -13.36 -8.95 -40.61
C HIS A 65 -11.98 -9.31 -40.07
N GLY A 66 -11.64 -8.90 -38.85
CA GLY A 66 -10.37 -9.25 -38.24
C GLY A 66 -9.14 -8.59 -38.89
N PRO A 67 -7.93 -9.02 -38.48
CA PRO A 67 -6.66 -8.39 -38.84
C PRO A 67 -6.30 -8.49 -40.34
N GLU A 68 -6.94 -9.40 -41.08
CA GLU A 68 -6.72 -9.56 -42.52
C GLU A 68 -7.19 -8.34 -43.34
N LYS A 69 -8.26 -7.69 -42.88
CA LYS A 69 -8.87 -6.53 -43.57
C LYS A 69 -8.60 -5.22 -42.85
N VAL A 70 -8.53 -5.22 -41.52
CA VAL A 70 -8.29 -4.02 -40.71
C VAL A 70 -6.96 -4.16 -39.99
N LYS A 71 -6.01 -3.25 -40.25
CA LYS A 71 -4.66 -3.35 -39.70
C LYS A 71 -4.62 -2.96 -38.22
N ASN A 72 -3.74 -3.61 -37.47
CA ASN A 72 -3.52 -3.33 -36.04
C ASN A 72 -3.25 -1.85 -35.75
N GLY A 73 -2.41 -1.18 -36.57
CA GLY A 73 -2.05 0.22 -36.36
C GLY A 73 -3.23 1.18 -36.42
N GLU A 74 -4.14 1.00 -37.38
CA GLU A 74 -5.33 1.82 -37.55
C GLU A 74 -6.30 1.62 -36.37
N LEU A 75 -6.48 0.37 -35.94
CA LEU A 75 -7.33 0.02 -34.81
C LEU A 75 -6.82 0.60 -33.48
N LYS A 76 -5.50 0.59 -33.25
CA LYS A 76 -4.88 1.22 -32.08
C LYS A 76 -5.16 2.73 -32.03
N VAL A 77 -4.99 3.43 -33.16
CA VAL A 77 -5.27 4.87 -33.24
C VAL A 77 -6.73 5.17 -32.88
N VAL A 78 -7.68 4.40 -33.41
CA VAL A 78 -9.10 4.58 -33.11
C VAL A 78 -9.41 4.32 -31.63
N LEU A 79 -8.90 3.23 -31.05
CA LEU A 79 -9.14 2.91 -29.63
C LEU A 79 -8.51 3.93 -28.68
N ASN A 80 -7.32 4.45 -28.99
CA ASN A 80 -6.67 5.50 -28.19
C ASN A 80 -7.42 6.84 -28.29
N SER A 81 -7.92 7.18 -29.48
CA SER A 81 -8.72 8.41 -29.70
C SER A 81 -10.01 8.43 -28.86
N LEU A 82 -10.52 7.26 -28.47
CA LEU A 82 -11.68 7.13 -27.61
C LEU A 82 -11.34 7.14 -26.10
N GLN A 83 -10.05 7.11 -25.74
CA GLN A 83 -9.54 7.07 -24.36
C GLN A 83 -8.91 8.40 -23.90
N ASP A 84 -8.00 8.98 -24.70
CA ASP A 84 -7.08 10.03 -24.22
C ASP A 84 -7.66 11.46 -24.19
N GLU A 85 -8.77 11.74 -24.88
CA GLU A 85 -9.30 13.11 -25.01
C GLU A 85 -10.71 13.33 -24.42
N VAL A 86 -11.36 12.28 -23.93
CA VAL A 86 -12.77 12.38 -23.50
C VAL A 86 -12.84 12.54 -21.98
N SER A 87 -12.65 13.78 -21.52
CA SER A 87 -13.01 14.20 -20.15
C SER A 87 -14.51 14.00 -19.82
N ARG A 88 -15.31 13.61 -20.82
CA ARG A 88 -16.74 13.34 -20.74
C ARG A 88 -17.01 11.89 -21.13
N LEU A 89 -18.05 11.31 -20.55
CA LEU A 89 -18.49 9.97 -20.92
C LEU A 89 -19.02 9.98 -22.37
N LEU A 90 -18.78 8.89 -23.09
CA LEU A 90 -19.23 8.76 -24.48
C LEU A 90 -20.75 8.55 -24.53
N PRO A 91 -21.41 8.89 -25.66
CA PRO A 91 -22.84 8.66 -25.83
C PRO A 91 -23.24 7.18 -25.60
N PRO A 92 -24.50 6.89 -25.24
CA PRO A 92 -24.94 5.52 -24.97
C PRO A 92 -24.68 4.59 -26.17
N LEU A 93 -23.96 3.50 -25.89
CA LEU A 93 -23.56 2.48 -26.85
C LEU A 93 -23.51 1.10 -26.19
N ASN A 94 -23.85 0.06 -26.94
CA ASN A 94 -23.62 -1.32 -26.53
C ASN A 94 -22.12 -1.66 -26.64
N TRP A 95 -21.32 -1.23 -25.66
CA TRP A 95 -19.88 -1.48 -25.60
C TRP A 95 -19.53 -2.96 -25.63
N ALA A 96 -20.32 -3.83 -25.00
CA ALA A 96 -20.12 -5.26 -25.09
C ALA A 96 -20.22 -5.77 -26.53
N GLY A 97 -21.18 -5.26 -27.31
CA GLY A 97 -21.35 -5.60 -28.72
C GLY A 97 -20.20 -5.12 -29.61
N VAL A 98 -19.57 -4.00 -29.29
CA VAL A 98 -18.44 -3.44 -30.05
C VAL A 98 -17.12 -4.15 -29.68
N LEU A 99 -16.86 -4.35 -28.38
CA LEU A 99 -15.56 -4.79 -27.88
C LEU A 99 -15.39 -6.31 -27.84
N SER A 100 -16.47 -7.07 -27.59
CA SER A 100 -16.38 -8.54 -27.52
C SER A 100 -15.88 -9.19 -28.82
N PRO A 101 -16.32 -8.76 -30.02
CA PRO A 101 -15.77 -9.29 -31.27
C PRO A 101 -14.27 -9.02 -31.41
N LEU A 102 -13.81 -7.81 -31.07
CA LEU A 102 -12.39 -7.44 -31.13
C LEU A 102 -11.53 -8.31 -30.22
N MET A 103 -12.01 -8.64 -29.02
CA MET A 103 -11.30 -9.53 -28.08
C MET A 103 -11.18 -10.98 -28.57
N ARG A 104 -12.09 -11.44 -29.44
CA ARG A 104 -12.11 -12.81 -29.98
C ARG A 104 -11.27 -12.97 -31.24
N MET A 105 -11.06 -11.89 -31.98
CA MET A 105 -10.22 -11.89 -33.17
C MET A 105 -8.73 -11.99 -32.82
N GLU A 106 -7.92 -12.44 -33.77
CA GLU A 106 -6.46 -12.61 -33.63
C GLU A 106 -5.69 -11.29 -33.74
N TYR A 107 -6.22 -10.22 -33.14
CA TYR A 107 -5.51 -8.95 -33.00
C TYR A 107 -4.42 -9.03 -31.93
N ASP A 108 -3.43 -8.15 -32.03
CA ASP A 108 -2.33 -8.06 -31.08
C ASP A 108 -2.81 -7.82 -29.64
N ASN A 109 -2.01 -8.24 -28.67
CA ASN A 109 -2.34 -8.12 -27.24
C ASN A 109 -2.59 -6.68 -26.78
N GLU A 110 -1.93 -5.70 -27.40
CA GLU A 110 -2.14 -4.28 -27.12
C GLU A 110 -3.58 -3.85 -27.43
N ILE A 111 -4.18 -4.33 -28.53
CA ILE A 111 -5.58 -4.01 -28.89
C ILE A 111 -6.54 -4.57 -27.84
N LYS A 112 -6.28 -5.78 -27.35
CA LYS A 112 -7.06 -6.39 -26.27
C LYS A 112 -6.98 -5.56 -24.98
N CYS A 113 -5.78 -5.06 -24.64
CA CYS A 113 -5.58 -4.17 -23.51
C CYS A 113 -6.33 -2.84 -23.69
N LEU A 114 -6.27 -2.23 -24.88
CA LEU A 114 -7.01 -1.01 -25.19
C LEU A 114 -8.54 -1.20 -25.13
N CYS A 115 -9.05 -2.37 -25.53
CA CYS A 115 -10.46 -2.70 -25.36
C CYS A 115 -10.86 -2.73 -23.87
N ILE A 116 -10.02 -3.32 -23.01
CA ILE A 116 -10.23 -3.35 -21.56
C ILE A 116 -10.20 -1.94 -20.98
N LYS A 117 -9.20 -1.12 -21.30
CA LYS A 117 -9.08 0.28 -20.84
C LYS A 117 -10.27 1.13 -21.24
N LEU A 118 -10.71 1.01 -22.50
CA LEU A 118 -11.90 1.72 -22.97
C LEU A 118 -13.16 1.27 -22.21
N ALA A 119 -13.34 -0.03 -22.00
CA ALA A 119 -14.47 -0.54 -21.24
C ALA A 119 -14.45 -0.10 -19.76
N ILE A 120 -13.28 -0.07 -19.12
CA ILE A 120 -13.11 0.46 -17.75
C ILE A 120 -13.53 1.93 -17.69
N THR A 121 -13.09 2.74 -18.64
CA THR A 121 -13.42 4.17 -18.69
C THR A 121 -14.93 4.41 -18.85
N GLN A 122 -15.64 3.52 -19.55
CA GLN A 122 -17.08 3.64 -19.78
C GLN A 122 -17.95 2.87 -18.77
N CYS A 123 -17.38 2.04 -17.90
CA CYS A 123 -18.16 1.12 -17.07
C CYS A 123 -19.08 1.81 -16.05
N ILE A 124 -18.70 3.00 -15.56
CA ILE A 124 -19.48 3.74 -14.57
C ILE A 124 -20.83 4.22 -15.14
N SER A 125 -20.88 4.58 -16.43
CA SER A 125 -22.08 5.12 -17.08
C SER A 125 -22.80 4.13 -17.98
N SER A 126 -22.13 3.04 -18.37
CA SER A 126 -22.68 2.05 -19.30
C SER A 126 -22.78 0.65 -18.68
N PRO A 127 -24.01 0.15 -18.47
CA PRO A 127 -24.24 -1.22 -18.02
C PRO A 127 -23.67 -2.28 -18.96
N THR A 128 -23.60 -2.00 -20.27
CA THR A 128 -23.04 -2.94 -21.25
C THR A 128 -21.52 -3.01 -21.15
N ALA A 129 -20.84 -1.88 -20.86
CA ALA A 129 -19.41 -1.89 -20.56
C ALA A 129 -19.12 -2.61 -19.22
N ALA A 130 -19.94 -2.36 -18.19
CA ALA A 130 -19.82 -3.07 -16.91
C ALA A 130 -20.03 -4.59 -17.06
N SER A 131 -20.99 -5.00 -17.88
CA SER A 131 -21.23 -6.42 -18.19
C SER A 131 -20.08 -7.04 -18.97
N PHE A 132 -19.50 -6.32 -19.94
CA PHE A 132 -18.30 -6.75 -20.65
C PHE A 132 -17.14 -6.98 -19.67
N ILE A 133 -16.82 -6.02 -18.81
CA ILE A 133 -15.78 -6.17 -17.78
C ILE A 133 -16.10 -7.35 -16.86
N SER A 134 -17.34 -7.48 -16.40
CA SER A 134 -17.77 -8.58 -15.52
C SER A 134 -17.47 -9.97 -16.11
N SER A 135 -17.53 -10.12 -17.43
CA SER A 135 -17.18 -11.39 -18.09
C SER A 135 -15.67 -11.68 -18.01
N TRP A 136 -14.83 -10.67 -18.21
CA TRP A 136 -13.37 -10.79 -18.18
C TRP A 136 -12.78 -10.90 -16.77
N LEU A 137 -13.55 -10.54 -15.74
CA LEU A 137 -13.19 -10.77 -14.34
C LEU A 137 -13.44 -12.22 -13.87
N GLN A 138 -14.12 -13.05 -14.67
CA GLN A 138 -14.29 -14.47 -14.34
C GLN A 138 -12.96 -15.22 -14.49
N PRO A 139 -12.62 -16.15 -13.57
CA PRO A 139 -11.29 -16.78 -13.54
C PRO A 139 -10.82 -17.41 -14.85
N THR A 140 -11.73 -18.00 -15.63
CA THR A 140 -11.41 -18.67 -16.91
C THR A 140 -11.04 -17.71 -18.03
N LEU A 141 -11.69 -16.56 -18.11
CA LEU A 141 -11.38 -15.52 -19.09
C LEU A 141 -10.23 -14.64 -18.59
N PHE A 142 -10.15 -14.40 -17.29
CA PHE A 142 -9.06 -13.67 -16.69
C PHE A 142 -7.70 -14.35 -16.92
N SER A 143 -7.66 -15.69 -16.80
CA SER A 143 -6.44 -16.45 -17.05
C SER A 143 -6.02 -16.51 -18.53
N SER A 144 -6.90 -16.19 -19.48
CA SER A 144 -6.52 -16.10 -20.90
C SER A 144 -5.98 -14.72 -21.31
N LEU A 145 -6.11 -13.72 -20.44
CA LEU A 145 -5.55 -12.38 -20.66
C LEU A 145 -4.03 -12.37 -20.52
N THR A 146 -3.40 -11.43 -21.23
CA THR A 146 -1.99 -11.09 -21.03
C THR A 146 -1.74 -10.40 -19.69
N ASP A 147 -0.50 -10.43 -19.24
CA ASP A 147 -0.07 -9.80 -17.99
C ASP A 147 -0.40 -8.29 -17.96
N ASP A 148 -0.17 -7.55 -19.04
CA ASP A 148 -0.54 -6.13 -19.13
C ASP A 148 -2.04 -5.88 -18.91
N CYS A 149 -2.89 -6.72 -19.52
CA CYS A 149 -4.34 -6.65 -19.35
C CYS A 149 -4.75 -6.92 -17.89
N ARG A 150 -4.11 -7.89 -17.24
CA ARG A 150 -4.38 -8.25 -15.84
C ARG A 150 -3.95 -7.14 -14.90
N ILE A 151 -2.75 -6.57 -15.10
CA ILE A 151 -2.24 -5.44 -14.34
C ILE A 151 -3.19 -4.24 -14.44
N GLU A 152 -3.69 -3.94 -15.64
CA GLU A 152 -4.65 -2.87 -15.85
C GLU A 152 -5.96 -3.10 -15.07
N LEU A 153 -6.50 -4.32 -15.11
CA LEU A 153 -7.69 -4.70 -14.33
C LEU A 153 -7.47 -4.58 -12.82
N PHE A 154 -6.28 -4.97 -12.33
CA PHE A 154 -5.92 -4.81 -10.91
C PHE A 154 -5.91 -3.33 -10.51
N LYS A 155 -5.18 -2.49 -11.26
CA LYS A 155 -5.05 -1.05 -10.98
C LYS A 155 -6.36 -0.29 -11.07
N SER A 156 -7.28 -0.75 -11.92
CA SER A 156 -8.59 -0.14 -12.16
C SER A 156 -9.70 -0.62 -11.22
N LEU A 157 -9.39 -1.43 -10.21
CA LEU A 157 -10.33 -1.85 -9.15
C LEU A 157 -11.23 -0.73 -8.58
N PRO A 158 -10.74 0.46 -8.20
CA PRO A 158 -11.59 1.53 -7.64
C PRO A 158 -12.76 1.93 -8.57
N LEU A 159 -12.55 1.89 -9.90
CA LEU A 159 -13.57 2.27 -10.88
C LEU A 159 -14.67 1.20 -11.02
N MET A 160 -14.37 -0.04 -10.64
CA MET A 160 -15.26 -1.19 -10.81
C MET A 160 -16.18 -1.43 -9.62
N LEU A 161 -15.92 -0.83 -8.45
CA LEU A 161 -16.64 -1.13 -7.19
C LEU A 161 -18.15 -0.91 -7.25
N LYS A 162 -18.60 0.11 -8.01
CA LYS A 162 -20.00 0.49 -8.15
C LYS A 162 -20.70 -0.15 -9.36
N PRO A 163 -20.13 -0.13 -10.57
CA PRO A 163 -20.83 -0.62 -11.76
C PRO A 163 -20.83 -2.15 -11.91
N VAL A 164 -19.85 -2.86 -11.34
CA VAL A 164 -19.75 -4.32 -11.43
C VAL A 164 -20.59 -4.97 -10.33
N GLN A 165 -21.23 -6.10 -10.66
CA GLN A 165 -22.02 -6.86 -9.70
C GLN A 165 -21.16 -7.35 -8.52
N PHE A 166 -21.70 -7.22 -7.30
CA PHE A 166 -21.00 -7.60 -6.07
C PHE A 166 -20.48 -9.06 -6.08
N SER A 167 -21.25 -10.01 -6.60
CA SER A 167 -20.86 -11.42 -6.70
C SER A 167 -19.63 -11.62 -7.59
N VAL A 168 -19.55 -10.88 -8.69
CA VAL A 168 -18.42 -10.92 -9.63
C VAL A 168 -17.18 -10.29 -9.00
N LEU A 169 -17.32 -9.12 -8.35
CA LEU A 169 -16.23 -8.47 -7.61
C LEU A 169 -15.67 -9.39 -6.53
N LYS A 170 -16.54 -10.04 -5.74
CA LYS A 170 -16.12 -10.98 -4.70
C LYS A 170 -15.31 -12.15 -5.26
N ILE A 171 -15.72 -12.72 -6.40
CA ILE A 171 -14.96 -13.78 -7.09
C ILE A 171 -13.61 -13.26 -7.60
N PHE A 172 -13.60 -12.08 -8.21
CA PHE A 172 -12.37 -11.47 -8.72
C PHE A 172 -11.32 -11.25 -7.62
N LEU A 173 -11.75 -10.69 -6.48
CA LEU A 173 -10.86 -10.40 -5.35
C LEU A 173 -10.39 -11.66 -4.63
N SER A 174 -11.29 -12.62 -4.40
CA SER A 174 -10.95 -13.87 -3.70
C SER A 174 -10.16 -14.88 -4.55
N LYS A 175 -10.28 -14.84 -5.88
CA LYS A 175 -9.60 -15.79 -6.78
C LYS A 175 -8.55 -15.13 -7.63
N CYS A 176 -8.90 -14.16 -8.46
CA CYS A 176 -7.99 -13.61 -9.46
C CYS A 176 -6.88 -12.77 -8.83
N CYS A 177 -7.20 -11.94 -7.84
CA CYS A 177 -6.20 -11.13 -7.13
C CYS A 177 -5.26 -11.96 -6.24
N MET A 178 -5.63 -13.20 -5.91
CA MET A 178 -4.78 -14.11 -5.11
C MET A 178 -3.74 -14.87 -5.95
N ILE A 179 -3.94 -14.95 -7.28
CA ILE A 179 -3.05 -15.70 -8.18
C ILE A 179 -1.59 -15.22 -8.07
N PRO A 180 -1.27 -13.91 -8.15
CA PRO A 180 0.11 -13.44 -8.12
C PRO A 180 0.90 -13.82 -6.86
N PHE A 181 0.18 -14.01 -5.74
CA PHE A 181 0.75 -14.35 -4.43
C PHE A 181 0.93 -15.86 -4.24
N SER A 182 0.27 -16.67 -5.08
CA SER A 182 0.32 -18.14 -5.00
C SER A 182 1.26 -18.76 -6.05
N THR A 183 1.62 -18.01 -7.08
CA THR A 183 2.56 -18.46 -8.13
C THR A 183 3.99 -18.51 -7.62
N THR A 184 4.76 -19.51 -8.07
CA THR A 184 6.20 -19.64 -7.77
C THR A 184 7.00 -19.60 -9.09
N PRO A 185 7.93 -18.64 -9.30
CA PRO A 185 8.27 -17.53 -8.40
C PRO A 185 7.13 -16.50 -8.29
N VAL A 186 7.12 -15.76 -7.17
CA VAL A 186 6.15 -14.69 -6.93
C VAL A 186 6.35 -13.57 -7.95
N GLN A 187 5.28 -13.14 -8.61
CA GLN A 187 5.32 -12.06 -9.60
C GLN A 187 5.19 -10.70 -8.90
N SER A 188 6.29 -10.17 -8.38
CA SER A 188 6.29 -8.93 -7.57
C SER A 188 5.55 -7.76 -8.24
N SER A 189 5.71 -7.55 -9.55
CA SER A 189 5.00 -6.49 -10.29
C SER A 189 3.48 -6.63 -10.25
N HIS A 190 2.97 -7.86 -10.34
CA HIS A 190 1.54 -8.14 -10.28
C HIS A 190 1.02 -8.02 -8.85
N CYS A 191 1.78 -8.49 -7.86
CA CYS A 191 1.46 -8.28 -6.45
C CYS A 191 1.32 -6.79 -6.12
N VAL A 192 2.27 -5.97 -6.58
CA VAL A 192 2.23 -4.52 -6.42
C VAL A 192 0.98 -3.93 -7.10
N ALA A 193 0.68 -4.31 -8.35
CA ALA A 193 -0.51 -3.83 -9.06
C ALA A 193 -1.82 -4.16 -8.34
N VAL A 194 -1.95 -5.37 -7.76
CA VAL A 194 -3.10 -5.77 -6.93
C VAL A 194 -3.22 -4.88 -5.70
N LEU A 195 -2.12 -4.68 -4.97
CA LEU A 195 -2.13 -3.89 -3.74
C LEU A 195 -2.37 -2.39 -4.01
N GLU A 196 -1.81 -1.83 -5.09
CA GLU A 196 -2.09 -0.46 -5.52
C GLU A 196 -3.58 -0.26 -5.85
N GLY A 197 -4.17 -1.19 -6.61
CA GLY A 197 -5.59 -1.17 -6.94
C GLY A 197 -6.46 -1.27 -5.69
N LEU A 198 -6.11 -2.17 -4.77
CA LEU A 198 -6.81 -2.35 -3.49
C LEU A 198 -6.70 -1.12 -2.59
N ASN A 199 -5.52 -0.52 -2.47
CA ASN A 199 -5.32 0.70 -1.71
C ASN A 199 -6.21 1.83 -2.25
N LYS A 200 -6.20 2.05 -3.57
CA LYS A 200 -7.08 3.05 -4.19
C LYS A 200 -8.56 2.74 -3.99
N ALA A 201 -8.94 1.46 -3.99
CA ALA A 201 -10.31 1.02 -3.73
C ALA A 201 -10.76 1.26 -2.28
N LEU A 202 -9.88 1.05 -1.30
CA LEU A 202 -10.13 1.31 0.12
C LEU A 202 -10.32 2.81 0.41
N LEU A 203 -9.70 3.68 -0.38
CA LEU A 203 -9.80 5.14 -0.27
C LEU A 203 -10.99 5.76 -1.02
N VAL A 204 -11.79 4.96 -1.75
CA VAL A 204 -12.99 5.47 -2.43
C VAL A 204 -13.96 6.02 -1.38
N HIS A 205 -14.54 7.20 -1.65
CA HIS A 205 -15.50 7.82 -0.75
C HIS A 205 -16.86 7.10 -0.77
N ASP A 206 -17.38 6.82 0.43
CA ASP A 206 -18.73 6.26 0.68
C ASP A 206 -19.10 4.99 -0.13
N PRO A 207 -18.25 3.93 -0.15
CA PRO A 207 -18.63 2.66 -0.75
C PRO A 207 -19.73 1.98 0.09
N PRO A 208 -20.60 1.16 -0.53
CA PRO A 208 -21.58 0.37 0.22
C PRO A 208 -20.89 -0.47 1.31
N LYS A 209 -21.47 -0.56 2.51
CA LYS A 209 -20.88 -1.29 3.65
C LYS A 209 -20.44 -2.72 3.30
N SER A 210 -21.22 -3.42 2.49
CA SER A 210 -20.87 -4.78 2.04
C SER A 210 -19.61 -4.82 1.18
N VAL A 211 -19.36 -3.79 0.37
CA VAL A 211 -18.13 -3.62 -0.43
C VAL A 211 -16.96 -3.32 0.50
N THR A 212 -17.11 -2.40 1.45
CA THR A 212 -16.06 -2.08 2.44
C THR A 212 -15.60 -3.32 3.20
N LEU A 213 -16.54 -4.10 3.75
CA LEU A 213 -16.22 -5.33 4.48
C LEU A 213 -15.51 -6.36 3.59
N MET A 214 -15.93 -6.49 2.34
CA MET A 214 -15.30 -7.38 1.37
C MET A 214 -13.88 -6.92 0.99
N LEU A 215 -13.60 -5.61 0.93
CA LEU A 215 -12.24 -5.09 0.75
C LEU A 215 -11.36 -5.37 1.98
N TYR A 216 -11.91 -5.25 3.19
CA TYR A 216 -11.19 -5.62 4.43
C TYR A 216 -10.87 -7.11 4.46
N GLU A 217 -11.84 -7.98 4.19
CA GLU A 217 -11.63 -9.43 4.07
C GLU A 217 -10.57 -9.76 3.01
N THR A 218 -10.57 -9.06 1.88
CA THR A 218 -9.56 -9.24 0.83
C THR A 218 -8.17 -8.84 1.32
N THR A 219 -8.07 -7.73 2.03
CA THR A 219 -6.80 -7.25 2.62
C THR A 219 -6.24 -8.25 3.61
N GLU A 220 -7.08 -8.82 4.47
CA GLU A 220 -6.69 -9.87 5.43
C GLU A 220 -6.19 -11.14 4.73
N ASN A 221 -6.87 -11.57 3.66
CA ASN A 221 -6.45 -12.75 2.90
C ASN A 221 -5.12 -12.53 2.19
N LEU A 222 -4.90 -11.34 1.62
CA LEU A 222 -3.63 -10.97 1.01
C LEU A 222 -2.51 -10.87 2.05
N TYR A 223 -2.79 -10.30 3.23
CA TYR A 223 -1.82 -10.23 4.33
C TYR A 223 -1.31 -11.62 4.74
N LYS A 224 -2.21 -12.60 4.80
CA LYS A 224 -1.89 -14.00 5.11
C LYS A 224 -1.09 -14.68 3.99
N ALA A 225 -1.34 -14.33 2.73
CA ALA A 225 -0.62 -14.89 1.59
C ALA A 225 0.80 -14.33 1.43
N VAL A 226 1.04 -13.09 1.87
CA VAL A 226 2.37 -12.46 1.82
C VAL A 226 3.28 -13.03 2.92
N THR A 227 4.49 -13.44 2.54
CA THR A 227 5.52 -14.01 3.42
C THR A 227 6.72 -13.06 3.59
N ASP A 228 7.63 -13.37 4.52
CA ASP A 228 8.83 -12.56 4.80
C ASP A 228 9.82 -12.43 3.63
N CYS A 229 9.78 -13.35 2.66
CA CYS A 229 10.61 -13.30 1.46
C CYS A 229 10.06 -12.35 0.38
N SER A 230 8.97 -11.63 0.67
CA SER A 230 8.34 -10.72 -0.28
C SER A 230 9.20 -9.47 -0.48
N ASP A 231 9.19 -8.93 -1.70
CA ASP A 231 9.89 -7.69 -2.04
C ASP A 231 9.42 -6.53 -1.14
N VAL A 232 10.34 -5.64 -0.77
CA VAL A 232 10.07 -4.41 -0.03
C VAL A 232 8.92 -3.60 -0.65
N GLN A 233 8.80 -3.57 -1.98
CA GLN A 233 7.70 -2.89 -2.68
C GLN A 233 6.34 -3.53 -2.39
N VAL A 234 6.27 -4.86 -2.30
CA VAL A 234 5.04 -5.59 -1.94
C VAL A 234 4.66 -5.27 -0.51
N LEU A 235 5.62 -5.33 0.42
CA LEU A 235 5.39 -4.99 1.83
C LEU A 235 4.95 -3.53 2.02
N THR A 236 5.58 -2.59 1.30
CA THR A 236 5.20 -1.18 1.33
C THR A 236 3.75 -0.97 0.88
N ASN A 237 3.36 -1.56 -0.25
CA ASN A 237 2.00 -1.40 -0.77
C ASN A 237 0.96 -2.13 0.11
N LEU A 238 1.36 -3.25 0.75
CA LEU A 238 0.52 -3.92 1.74
C LEU A 238 0.27 -3.00 2.95
N SER A 239 1.30 -2.33 3.48
CA SER A 239 1.13 -1.33 4.55
C SER A 239 0.18 -0.19 4.16
N LYS A 240 0.21 0.27 2.91
CA LYS A 240 -0.73 1.29 2.41
C LYS A 240 -2.19 0.80 2.49
N CYS A 241 -2.46 -0.45 2.10
CA CYS A 241 -3.79 -1.05 2.28
C CYS A 241 -4.18 -1.11 3.78
N LEU A 242 -3.25 -1.52 4.64
CA LEU A 242 -3.48 -1.64 6.09
C LEU A 242 -3.74 -0.31 6.79
N PHE A 243 -3.25 0.81 6.24
CA PHE A 243 -3.52 2.15 6.75
C PHE A 243 -5.03 2.43 6.88
N SER A 244 -5.82 1.91 5.94
CA SER A 244 -7.28 2.11 5.87
C SER A 244 -8.07 1.08 6.69
N ILE A 245 -7.42 0.12 7.34
CA ILE A 245 -8.07 -0.92 8.13
C ILE A 245 -8.33 -0.43 9.56
N PRO A 246 -9.49 -0.73 10.16
CA PRO A 246 -9.77 -0.47 11.57
C PRO A 246 -8.79 -1.18 12.53
N ASP A 247 -8.50 -0.55 13.68
CA ASP A 247 -7.49 -1.06 14.62
C ASP A 247 -7.83 -2.45 15.18
N ASP A 248 -9.10 -2.72 15.49
CA ASP A 248 -9.56 -4.02 16.00
C ASP A 248 -9.27 -5.17 15.03
N ARG A 249 -9.44 -4.92 13.73
CA ARG A 249 -9.12 -5.88 12.67
C ARG A 249 -7.62 -6.01 12.48
N PHE A 250 -6.89 -4.90 12.51
CA PHE A 250 -5.44 -4.91 12.41
C PHE A 250 -4.79 -5.73 13.54
N ASP A 251 -5.24 -5.53 14.79
CA ASP A 251 -4.76 -6.27 15.95
C ASP A 251 -5.04 -7.78 15.80
N THR A 252 -6.25 -8.14 15.40
CA THR A 252 -6.63 -9.54 15.16
C THR A 252 -5.78 -10.19 14.06
N MET A 253 -5.51 -9.47 12.99
CA MET A 253 -4.78 -9.97 11.83
C MET A 253 -3.28 -10.15 12.12
N THR A 254 -2.71 -9.31 12.99
CA THR A 254 -1.27 -9.26 13.28
C THR A 254 -0.89 -9.96 14.59
N ALA A 255 -1.87 -10.52 15.31
CA ALA A 255 -1.67 -11.22 16.59
C ALA A 255 -0.66 -12.37 16.50
N ASP A 256 -0.67 -13.11 15.38
CA ASP A 256 0.14 -14.31 15.20
C ASP A 256 1.47 -14.04 14.46
N ASP A 257 1.80 -12.80 14.12
CA ASP A 257 2.95 -12.47 13.26
C ASP A 257 4.29 -13.00 13.80
N PHE A 258 4.43 -13.06 15.12
CA PHE A 258 5.66 -13.46 15.80
C PHE A 258 5.70 -14.95 16.17
N THR A 259 4.67 -15.72 15.80
CA THR A 259 4.59 -17.16 16.09
C THR A 259 5.24 -18.02 15.01
N ASP A 260 5.14 -17.62 13.74
CA ASP A 260 5.78 -18.30 12.60
C ASP A 260 7.05 -17.52 12.16
N PRO A 261 8.23 -18.17 12.12
CA PRO A 261 9.45 -17.56 11.59
C PRO A 261 9.34 -16.99 10.17
N LYS A 262 8.35 -17.43 9.37
CA LYS A 262 8.10 -16.95 8.00
C LYS A 262 7.28 -15.67 7.91
N THR A 263 6.73 -15.18 9.03
CA THR A 263 5.93 -13.95 9.11
C THR A 263 6.55 -12.90 10.01
N PHE A 264 7.66 -13.22 10.68
CA PHE A 264 8.26 -12.39 11.69
C PHE A 264 8.74 -11.05 11.11
N ILE A 265 9.54 -11.09 10.04
CA ILE A 265 10.12 -9.90 9.42
C ILE A 265 9.05 -9.04 8.76
N LYS A 266 8.04 -9.65 8.13
CA LYS A 266 6.85 -8.97 7.63
C LYS A 266 6.15 -8.23 8.76
N GLY A 267 5.89 -8.89 9.89
CA GLY A 267 5.22 -8.28 11.04
C GLY A 267 5.95 -7.06 11.58
N VAL A 268 7.28 -7.14 11.69
CA VAL A 268 8.13 -6.00 12.09
C VAL A 268 8.10 -4.89 11.05
N PHE A 269 8.29 -5.22 9.77
CA PHE A 269 8.31 -4.24 8.68
C PHE A 269 6.98 -3.47 8.59
N ILE A 270 5.85 -4.17 8.61
CA ILE A 270 4.52 -3.58 8.52
C ILE A 270 4.27 -2.61 9.68
N ARG A 271 4.59 -3.00 10.92
CA ARG A 271 4.46 -2.12 12.09
C ARG A 271 5.36 -0.89 11.96
N CYS A 272 6.62 -1.07 11.56
CA CYS A 272 7.55 0.04 11.34
C CYS A 272 7.07 1.00 10.24
N GLN A 273 6.53 0.47 9.14
CA GLN A 273 5.99 1.27 8.05
C GLN A 273 4.75 2.06 8.49
N LEU A 274 3.85 1.46 9.26
CA LEU A 274 2.65 2.14 9.78
C LEU A 274 3.00 3.22 10.82
N VAL A 275 4.04 3.01 11.63
CA VAL A 275 4.60 4.05 12.52
C VAL A 275 5.21 5.18 11.70
N ALA A 276 6.00 4.86 10.67
CA ALA A 276 6.59 5.87 9.77
C ALA A 276 5.53 6.69 9.01
N MET A 277 4.40 6.09 8.66
CA MET A 277 3.23 6.76 8.07
C MET A 277 2.40 7.57 9.08
N GLY A 278 2.70 7.48 10.38
CA GLY A 278 1.95 8.14 11.45
C GLY A 278 0.59 7.51 11.78
N ARG A 279 0.29 6.32 11.26
CA ARG A 279 -0.98 5.60 11.51
C ARG A 279 -1.03 4.93 12.87
N GLN A 280 0.11 4.39 13.31
CA GLN A 280 0.28 3.65 14.55
C GLN A 280 1.29 4.36 15.46
N PRO A 281 1.08 4.35 16.79
CA PRO A 281 2.03 4.95 17.72
C PRO A 281 3.32 4.12 17.80
N ILE A 282 4.44 4.77 18.11
CA ILE A 282 5.74 4.09 18.25
C ILE A 282 5.75 2.96 19.28
N VAL A 283 4.85 3.02 20.28
CA VAL A 283 4.68 2.00 21.33
C VAL A 283 4.43 0.60 20.78
N ILE A 284 3.83 0.46 19.59
CA ILE A 284 3.60 -0.85 18.98
C ILE A 284 4.91 -1.63 18.71
N LEU A 285 6.03 -0.91 18.57
CA LEU A 285 7.35 -1.51 18.35
C LEU A 285 7.88 -2.27 19.58
N ASN A 286 7.30 -2.06 20.77
CA ASN A 286 7.64 -2.84 21.97
C ASN A 286 7.38 -4.33 21.72
N SER A 287 6.23 -4.67 21.14
CA SER A 287 5.90 -6.06 20.78
C SER A 287 6.91 -6.67 19.80
N CYS A 288 7.46 -5.86 18.87
CA CYS A 288 8.50 -6.31 17.96
C CYS A 288 9.81 -6.62 18.70
N LEU A 289 10.20 -5.75 19.63
CA LEU A 289 11.42 -5.93 20.43
C LEU A 289 11.29 -7.15 21.35
N ASP A 290 10.19 -7.25 22.11
CA ASP A 290 9.90 -8.37 23.02
C ASP A 290 9.89 -9.70 22.26
N ALA A 291 9.23 -9.75 21.11
CA ALA A 291 9.22 -10.94 20.26
C ALA A 291 10.62 -11.29 19.73
N THR A 292 11.47 -10.30 19.47
CA THR A 292 12.81 -10.51 18.91
C THR A 292 13.77 -11.06 19.95
N ILE A 293 13.75 -10.50 21.17
CA ILE A 293 14.63 -10.96 22.25
C ILE A 293 14.24 -12.36 22.75
N ASN A 294 12.94 -12.69 22.70
CA ASN A 294 12.41 -14.00 23.13
C ASN A 294 12.40 -15.07 22.03
N ASN A 295 13.07 -14.82 20.89
CA ASN A 295 13.12 -15.77 19.78
C ASN A 295 14.53 -15.97 19.21
N LYS A 296 15.16 -17.09 19.57
CA LYS A 296 16.51 -17.47 19.13
C LYS A 296 16.67 -17.69 17.63
N THR A 297 15.60 -17.96 16.88
CA THR A 297 15.67 -18.19 15.43
C THR A 297 15.42 -16.92 14.62
N CYS A 298 15.13 -15.81 15.30
CA CYS A 298 14.91 -14.52 14.67
C CYS A 298 16.22 -13.92 14.12
N ASP A 299 16.15 -13.36 12.91
CA ASP A 299 17.19 -12.50 12.36
C ASP A 299 17.12 -11.11 13.02
N TYR A 300 17.58 -11.03 14.26
CA TYR A 300 17.55 -9.80 15.06
C TYR A 300 18.33 -8.65 14.42
N LYS A 301 19.33 -8.93 13.55
CA LYS A 301 20.08 -7.91 12.83
C LYS A 301 19.22 -7.24 11.77
N LYS A 302 18.42 -8.02 11.05
CA LYS A 302 17.45 -7.48 10.09
C LYS A 302 16.35 -6.68 10.79
N VAL A 303 15.84 -7.17 11.94
CA VAL A 303 14.89 -6.41 12.77
C VAL A 303 15.49 -5.08 13.22
N PHE A 304 16.71 -5.11 13.76
CA PHE A 304 17.44 -3.90 14.16
C PHE A 304 17.56 -2.89 13.02
N SER A 305 17.91 -3.37 11.82
CA SER A 305 17.99 -2.50 10.64
C SER A 305 16.65 -1.84 10.31
N ILE A 306 15.55 -2.60 10.29
CA ILE A 306 14.21 -2.07 10.02
C ILE A 306 13.83 -1.00 11.06
N LEU A 307 14.12 -1.25 12.34
CA LEU A 307 13.88 -0.28 13.41
C LEU A 307 14.68 1.01 13.21
N CYS A 308 15.95 0.95 12.79
CA CYS A 308 16.76 2.13 12.50
C CYS A 308 16.15 2.99 11.38
N HIS A 309 15.67 2.36 10.31
CA HIS A 309 14.97 3.07 9.23
C HIS A 309 13.66 3.69 9.72
N CYS A 310 12.94 3.01 10.62
CA CYS A 310 11.74 3.53 11.28
C CYS A 310 12.06 4.80 12.09
N PHE A 311 13.09 4.74 12.95
CA PHE A 311 13.51 5.87 13.78
C PHE A 311 13.91 7.09 12.96
N TYR A 312 14.55 6.89 11.81
CA TYR A 312 14.85 8.00 10.91
C TYR A 312 13.56 8.63 10.36
N SER A 313 12.63 7.78 9.93
CA SER A 313 11.36 8.20 9.34
C SER A 313 10.47 8.99 10.31
N THR A 314 10.45 8.60 11.60
CA THR A 314 9.68 9.31 12.63
C THR A 314 10.16 10.74 12.88
N VAL A 315 11.43 11.05 12.60
CA VAL A 315 11.96 12.42 12.73
C VAL A 315 11.66 13.25 11.49
N MET A 316 11.69 12.64 10.31
CA MET A 316 11.47 13.34 9.04
C MET A 316 10.00 13.72 8.84
N SER A 317 9.08 12.91 9.34
CA SER A 317 7.63 13.12 9.23
C SER A 317 7.02 13.18 10.63
N SER A 318 7.02 14.37 11.24
CA SER A 318 6.35 14.57 12.52
C SER A 318 4.84 14.50 12.33
N THR A 319 4.20 13.49 12.90
CA THR A 319 2.74 13.32 12.91
C THR A 319 2.21 13.41 14.34
N GLU A 320 0.87 13.46 14.51
CA GLU A 320 0.25 13.48 15.84
C GLU A 320 0.66 12.28 16.71
N SER A 321 0.97 11.12 16.10
CA SER A 321 1.32 9.87 16.79
C SER A 321 2.82 9.64 16.97
N THR A 322 3.68 10.44 16.32
CA THR A 322 5.16 10.32 16.34
C THR A 322 5.86 11.59 16.82
N GLY A 323 5.12 12.54 17.41
CA GLY A 323 5.68 13.78 17.95
C GLY A 323 6.79 13.56 18.98
N ALA A 324 7.68 14.54 19.13
CA ALA A 324 8.91 14.40 19.91
C ALA A 324 8.68 13.94 21.37
N MET A 325 7.58 14.32 22.00
CA MET A 325 7.24 13.86 23.35
C MET A 325 6.93 12.35 23.42
N TYR A 326 6.30 11.78 22.39
CA TYR A 326 6.08 10.33 22.31
C TYR A 326 7.40 9.58 22.15
N LEU A 327 8.34 10.13 21.36
CA LEU A 327 9.68 9.55 21.21
C LEU A 327 10.45 9.60 22.53
N VAL A 328 10.37 10.71 23.26
CA VAL A 328 10.98 10.84 24.60
C VAL A 328 10.40 9.83 25.58
N GLN A 329 9.07 9.70 25.63
CA GLN A 329 8.40 8.75 26.53
C GLN A 329 8.77 7.30 26.19
N TRP A 330 8.77 6.95 24.90
CA TRP A 330 9.13 5.61 24.45
C TRP A 330 10.61 5.28 24.74
N LEU A 331 11.53 6.23 24.52
CA LEU A 331 12.95 6.03 24.86
C LEU A 331 13.13 5.77 26.36
N LEU A 332 12.40 6.51 27.18
CA LEU A 332 12.45 6.36 28.63
C LEU A 332 11.95 4.98 29.07
N GLU A 333 10.84 4.51 28.49
CA GLU A 333 10.31 3.16 28.73
C GLU A 333 11.29 2.08 28.29
N LEU A 334 11.87 2.22 27.09
CA LEU A 334 12.86 1.30 26.56
C LEU A 334 14.07 1.20 27.49
N VAL A 335 14.66 2.32 27.88
CA VAL A 335 15.81 2.39 28.79
C VAL A 335 15.50 1.72 30.14
N GLY A 336 14.29 1.92 30.68
CA GLY A 336 13.81 1.21 31.87
C GLY A 336 13.68 -0.30 31.66
N HIS A 337 13.15 -0.72 30.51
CA HIS A 337 12.99 -2.12 30.13
C HIS A 337 14.35 -2.82 29.99
N VAL A 338 15.34 -2.21 29.31
CA VAL A 338 16.70 -2.74 29.20
C VAL A 338 17.31 -2.97 30.59
N ARG A 339 17.15 -2.00 31.50
CA ARG A 339 17.63 -2.13 32.88
C ARG A 339 16.96 -3.29 33.61
N ASN A 340 15.65 -3.43 33.48
CA ASN A 340 14.90 -4.48 34.18
C ASN A 340 15.29 -5.89 33.68
N ILE A 341 15.59 -6.04 32.39
CA ILE A 341 16.16 -7.28 31.84
C ILE A 341 17.57 -7.51 32.41
N SER A 342 18.43 -6.49 32.39
CA SER A 342 19.83 -6.65 32.78
C SER A 342 20.01 -7.07 34.25
N ILE A 343 19.10 -6.64 35.13
CA ILE A 343 19.12 -7.01 36.56
C ILE A 343 18.24 -8.24 36.88
N GLY A 344 17.62 -8.86 35.86
CA GLY A 344 16.81 -10.06 36.00
C GLY A 344 15.41 -9.86 36.61
N VAL A 345 14.90 -8.62 36.65
CA VAL A 345 13.51 -8.33 37.06
C VAL A 345 12.52 -8.81 36.00
N ILE A 346 12.85 -8.63 34.72
CA ILE A 346 12.11 -9.23 33.60
C ILE A 346 12.87 -10.49 33.18
N GLN A 347 12.17 -11.62 33.22
CA GLN A 347 12.73 -12.90 32.78
C GLN A 347 12.48 -13.10 31.30
N LEU A 348 13.50 -13.61 30.62
CA LEU A 348 13.43 -14.00 29.21
C LEU A 348 12.83 -15.41 29.09
N ASP A 349 12.14 -15.66 27.98
CA ASP A 349 11.56 -16.96 27.70
C ASP A 349 12.64 -18.03 27.48
N ASP A 350 12.29 -19.31 27.64
CA ASP A 350 13.20 -20.45 27.40
C ASP A 350 13.77 -20.48 25.97
N ASN A 351 13.08 -19.85 25.01
CA ASN A 351 13.49 -19.76 23.62
C ASN A 351 14.21 -18.45 23.26
N ALA A 352 14.57 -17.63 24.25
CA ALA A 352 15.21 -16.34 24.05
C ALA A 352 16.64 -16.43 23.49
N LEU A 353 17.10 -15.30 22.96
CA LEU A 353 18.51 -15.09 22.64
C LEU A 353 19.36 -15.13 23.92
N PRO A 354 20.67 -15.45 23.82
CA PRO A 354 21.58 -15.33 24.96
C PRO A 354 21.54 -13.91 25.55
N LEU A 355 21.55 -13.80 26.89
CA LEU A 355 21.41 -12.51 27.57
C LEU A 355 22.40 -11.45 27.07
N ALA A 356 23.67 -11.81 26.85
CA ALA A 356 24.67 -10.88 26.30
C ALA A 356 24.26 -10.33 24.92
N THR A 357 23.70 -11.17 24.04
CA THR A 357 23.19 -10.76 22.72
C THR A 357 21.94 -9.90 22.84
N VAL A 358 21.04 -10.21 23.78
CA VAL A 358 19.87 -9.39 24.09
C VAL A 358 20.29 -7.99 24.53
N LEU A 359 21.24 -7.90 25.46
CA LEU A 359 21.74 -6.61 25.95
C LEU A 359 22.45 -5.83 24.84
N GLU A 360 23.29 -6.47 24.03
CA GLU A 360 23.95 -5.82 22.90
C GLU A 360 22.95 -5.26 21.88
N LEU A 361 21.91 -6.03 21.54
CA LEU A 361 20.82 -5.58 20.67
C LEU A 361 20.08 -4.38 21.28
N LEU A 362 19.62 -4.50 22.52
CA LEU A 362 18.80 -3.46 23.16
C LEU A 362 19.58 -2.16 23.40
N ILE A 363 20.85 -2.26 23.83
CA ILE A 363 21.75 -1.10 23.92
C ILE A 363 21.97 -0.50 22.52
N GLY A 364 22.13 -1.34 21.50
CA GLY A 364 22.15 -0.91 20.10
C GLY A 364 20.92 -0.11 19.69
N VAL A 365 19.71 -0.59 20.05
CA VAL A 365 18.43 0.09 19.75
C VAL A 365 18.34 1.44 20.47
N VAL A 366 18.69 1.50 21.75
CA VAL A 366 18.78 2.77 22.50
C VAL A 366 19.77 3.72 21.83
N SER A 367 20.93 3.20 21.42
CA SER A 367 21.98 3.98 20.77
C SER A 367 21.53 4.55 19.43
N ALA A 368 20.85 3.73 18.62
CA ALA A 368 20.28 4.14 17.34
C ALA A 368 19.20 5.20 17.54
N ALA A 369 18.27 4.99 18.47
CA ALA A 369 17.21 5.95 18.79
C ALA A 369 17.78 7.31 19.19
N ILE A 370 18.70 7.35 20.17
CA ILE A 370 19.36 8.60 20.60
C ILE A 370 20.09 9.25 19.43
N SER A 371 20.88 8.49 18.69
CA SER A 371 21.75 9.05 17.64
C SER A 371 20.94 9.63 16.48
N ILE A 372 19.94 8.89 16.00
CA ILE A 372 19.11 9.28 14.87
C ILE A 372 18.17 10.44 15.24
N TRP A 373 17.56 10.41 16.43
CA TRP A 373 16.57 11.42 16.82
C TRP A 373 17.16 12.75 17.22
N THR A 374 18.34 12.73 17.84
CA THR A 374 19.02 13.96 18.24
C THR A 374 19.91 14.52 17.13
N MET A 375 20.36 13.67 16.21
CA MET A 375 21.24 14.06 15.11
C MET A 375 20.90 13.28 13.82
N PRO A 376 19.86 13.67 13.07
CA PRO A 376 19.43 12.93 11.87
C PRO A 376 20.49 12.77 10.79
N SER A 377 21.53 13.62 10.76
CA SER A 377 22.68 13.49 9.86
C SER A 377 23.49 12.21 10.10
N VAL A 378 23.34 11.54 11.25
CA VAL A 378 23.91 10.21 11.52
C VAL A 378 23.44 9.17 10.53
N ALA A 379 22.26 9.34 9.92
CA ALA A 379 21.72 8.40 8.94
C ALA A 379 22.71 8.08 7.80
N CYS A 380 23.50 9.06 7.36
CA CYS A 380 24.54 8.86 6.35
C CYS A 380 25.72 8.01 6.83
N MET A 381 26.00 8.01 8.14
CA MET A 381 27.11 7.26 8.74
C MET A 381 26.74 5.80 9.04
N ILE A 382 25.47 5.52 9.29
CA ILE A 382 24.98 4.18 9.68
C ILE A 382 24.18 3.48 8.57
N ASN A 383 24.39 3.89 7.31
CA ASN A 383 23.82 3.22 6.12
C ASN A 383 22.28 3.14 6.09
N ILE A 384 21.59 4.20 6.53
CA ILE A 384 20.12 4.28 6.42
C ILE A 384 19.71 4.72 5.03
N ASP A 385 18.82 3.96 4.38
CA ASP A 385 18.12 4.42 3.18
C ASP A 385 16.93 5.30 3.56
N THR A 386 17.11 6.60 3.33
CA THR A 386 16.10 7.64 3.58
C THR A 386 14.76 7.42 2.85
N LYS A 387 14.74 6.60 1.79
CA LYS A 387 13.55 6.37 0.97
C LYS A 387 12.80 5.09 1.30
N LEU A 388 13.38 4.21 2.12
CA LEU A 388 12.83 2.87 2.39
C LEU A 388 11.38 2.96 2.88
N LEU A 389 11.16 3.72 3.95
CA LEU A 389 9.84 3.84 4.60
C LEU A 389 9.11 5.16 4.30
N ILE A 390 9.80 6.22 3.86
CA ILE A 390 9.25 7.59 3.74
C ILE A 390 8.53 7.85 2.41
N SER A 391 8.65 7.00 1.39
CA SER A 391 8.24 7.39 0.04
C SER A 391 6.77 7.12 -0.35
N ASP A 392 6.07 8.22 -0.63
CA ASP A 392 4.88 8.32 -1.51
C ASP A 392 5.23 8.46 -3.00
N VAL A 393 6.51 8.40 -3.35
CA VAL A 393 6.98 8.59 -4.73
C VAL A 393 6.93 7.26 -5.48
N ASP A 394 6.26 7.26 -6.64
CA ASP A 394 6.23 6.25 -7.70
C ASP A 394 7.63 5.98 -8.31
N SER A 395 8.67 5.82 -7.49
CA SER A 395 10.03 5.59 -7.96
C SER A 395 10.25 4.10 -8.21
N GLU A 396 10.51 3.77 -9.46
CA GLU A 396 10.98 2.47 -9.98
C GLU A 396 12.29 1.96 -9.33
N THR A 397 12.82 2.67 -8.33
CA THR A 397 14.14 2.46 -7.74
C THR A 397 14.10 2.18 -6.23
N LYS A 398 13.11 1.44 -5.73
CA LYS A 398 13.22 0.85 -4.39
C LYS A 398 14.09 -0.39 -4.45
N THR A 399 15.07 -0.50 -3.54
CA THR A 399 15.85 -1.73 -3.38
C THR A 399 14.91 -2.87 -3.00
N SER A 400 15.04 -4.02 -3.68
CA SER A 400 14.25 -5.21 -3.36
C SER A 400 14.55 -5.79 -1.96
N GLN A 401 15.63 -5.33 -1.32
CA GLN A 401 16.05 -5.76 0.01
C GLN A 401 16.23 -4.57 0.94
N VAL A 402 15.99 -4.81 2.23
CA VAL A 402 16.26 -3.86 3.31
C VAL A 402 17.77 -3.73 3.47
N PRO A 403 18.33 -2.51 3.39
CA PRO A 403 19.75 -2.28 3.65
C PRO A 403 20.15 -2.75 5.05
N THR A 404 21.38 -3.21 5.25
CA THR A 404 21.85 -3.63 6.56
C THR A 404 22.43 -2.45 7.33
N VAL A 405 21.95 -2.23 8.55
CA VAL A 405 22.53 -1.32 9.54
C VAL A 405 23.22 -2.16 10.61
N ASP A 406 24.46 -1.83 10.94
CA ASP A 406 25.24 -2.56 11.95
C ASP A 406 25.06 -1.93 13.34
N ILE A 407 24.80 -2.79 14.34
CA ILE A 407 24.71 -2.39 15.75
C ILE A 407 25.98 -1.66 16.19
N LEU A 408 27.15 -2.12 15.72
CA LEU A 408 28.43 -1.51 16.07
C LEU A 408 28.53 -0.06 15.62
N GLN A 409 28.00 0.27 14.43
CA GLN A 409 28.02 1.64 13.91
C GLN A 409 27.14 2.57 14.77
N CYS A 410 25.97 2.09 15.19
CA CYS A 410 25.09 2.84 16.09
C CYS A 410 25.75 3.08 17.46
N LEU A 411 26.40 2.07 18.04
CA LEU A 411 27.17 2.20 19.29
C LEU A 411 28.28 3.25 19.16
N GLN A 412 29.06 3.21 18.07
CA GLN A 412 30.14 4.17 17.82
C GLN A 412 29.66 5.60 17.57
N SER A 413 28.44 5.77 17.05
CA SER A 413 27.83 7.09 16.82
C SER A 413 27.24 7.72 18.09
N LEU A 414 27.00 6.93 19.14
CA LEU A 414 26.34 7.38 20.35
C LEU A 414 27.10 8.50 21.08
N PRO A 415 28.44 8.42 21.31
CA PRO A 415 29.16 9.47 22.03
C PRO A 415 29.05 10.85 21.37
N VAL A 416 29.05 10.91 20.03
CA VAL A 416 28.92 12.18 19.30
C VAL A 416 27.52 12.76 19.48
N SER A 417 26.51 11.90 19.53
CA SER A 417 25.10 12.30 19.58
C SER A 417 24.61 12.62 20.99
N ILE A 418 25.23 12.03 22.03
CA ILE A 418 24.74 12.12 23.42
C ILE A 418 24.68 13.55 23.96
N VAL A 419 25.57 14.42 23.49
CA VAL A 419 25.63 15.83 23.93
C VAL A 419 24.36 16.59 23.55
N ASN A 420 23.69 16.17 22.47
CA ASN A 420 22.44 16.79 22.01
C ASN A 420 21.24 16.49 22.93
N LEU A 421 21.37 15.59 23.90
CA LEU A 421 20.37 15.40 24.95
C LEU A 421 20.28 16.59 25.92
N LYS A 422 21.24 17.54 25.89
CA LYS A 422 21.24 18.74 26.74
C LYS A 422 20.24 19.82 26.30
N VAL A 423 19.39 19.51 25.32
CA VAL A 423 18.40 20.43 24.74
C VAL A 423 17.00 19.81 24.85
N GLU A 424 15.97 20.64 25.01
CA GLU A 424 14.57 20.18 24.98
C GLU A 424 14.22 19.56 23.62
N PRO A 425 13.35 18.54 23.57
CA PRO A 425 12.61 17.93 24.68
C PRO A 425 13.38 16.80 25.41
N TRP A 426 14.66 16.58 25.06
CA TRP A 426 15.45 15.44 25.56
C TRP A 426 16.04 15.68 26.95
N LEU A 427 16.24 16.95 27.32
CA LEU A 427 16.81 17.35 28.61
C LEU A 427 16.10 16.69 29.80
N GLN A 428 14.77 16.56 29.73
CA GLN A 428 13.96 15.96 30.80
C GLN A 428 14.28 14.48 31.09
N ILE A 429 14.85 13.74 30.14
CA ILE A 429 15.23 12.32 30.33
C ILE A 429 16.72 12.10 30.57
N LEU A 430 17.55 13.14 30.39
CA LEU A 430 19.01 13.06 30.57
C LEU A 430 19.43 12.46 31.93
N PRO A 431 18.85 12.84 33.09
CA PRO A 431 19.23 12.24 34.38
C PRO A 431 18.97 10.72 34.43
N LYS A 432 17.89 10.27 33.80
CA LYS A 432 17.52 8.85 33.77
C LYS A 432 18.41 8.05 32.83
N ILE A 433 18.80 8.64 31.70
CA ILE A 433 19.77 8.05 30.77
C ILE A 433 21.14 7.90 31.44
N VAL A 434 21.63 8.92 32.16
CA VAL A 434 22.91 8.84 32.90
C VAL A 434 22.87 7.72 33.94
N ASN A 435 21.83 7.67 34.77
CA ASN A 435 21.66 6.61 35.77
C ASN A 435 21.59 5.21 35.13
N TRP A 436 20.93 5.09 33.98
CA TRP A 436 20.90 3.84 33.23
C TRP A 436 22.28 3.43 32.74
N MET A 437 23.05 4.32 32.12
CA MET A 437 24.40 3.99 31.63
C MET A 437 25.30 3.48 32.76
N VAL A 438 25.27 4.14 33.93
CA VAL A 438 26.02 3.70 35.11
C VAL A 438 25.56 2.30 35.54
N SER A 439 24.25 2.09 35.68
CA SER A 439 23.68 0.79 36.07
C SER A 439 24.02 -0.33 35.08
N ILE A 440 24.15 -0.03 33.79
CA ILE A 440 24.55 -1.01 32.78
C ILE A 440 26.05 -1.29 32.87
N LEU A 441 26.89 -0.27 33.09
CA LEU A 441 28.35 -0.46 33.22
C LEU A 441 28.76 -1.25 34.46
N GLU A 442 27.93 -1.27 35.51
CA GLU A 442 28.11 -2.11 36.71
C GLU A 442 27.90 -3.61 36.45
N LEU A 443 27.36 -4.00 35.29
CA LEU A 443 27.23 -5.41 34.90
C LEU A 443 28.60 -6.05 34.68
N SER A 444 28.64 -7.38 34.82
CA SER A 444 29.84 -8.18 34.62
C SER A 444 30.37 -8.09 33.17
N ASP A 445 31.68 -8.27 33.02
CA ASP A 445 32.38 -8.09 31.73
C ASP A 445 31.96 -9.08 30.65
N ASP A 446 31.41 -10.23 31.02
CA ASP A 446 30.91 -11.27 30.11
C ASP A 446 29.55 -10.91 29.48
N LEU A 447 28.82 -9.95 30.06
CA LEU A 447 27.48 -9.56 29.58
C LEU A 447 27.48 -8.39 28.59
N LEU A 448 28.59 -7.65 28.50
CA LEU A 448 28.70 -6.46 27.63
C LEU A 448 29.87 -6.60 26.66
N SER A 449 29.62 -6.30 25.40
CA SER A 449 30.71 -6.25 24.42
C SER A 449 31.69 -5.09 24.74
N PRO A 450 32.99 -5.23 24.42
CA PRO A 450 33.98 -4.17 24.67
C PRO A 450 33.60 -2.85 23.99
N HIS A 451 32.95 -2.92 22.83
CA HIS A 451 32.47 -1.76 22.09
C HIS A 451 31.32 -1.05 22.79
N ALA A 452 30.33 -1.79 23.31
CA ALA A 452 29.24 -1.22 24.09
C ALA A 452 29.78 -0.56 25.37
N ARG A 453 30.61 -1.27 26.13
CA ARG A 453 31.24 -0.74 27.37
C ARG A 453 32.03 0.54 27.10
N LYS A 454 32.89 0.54 26.07
CA LYS A 454 33.66 1.73 25.67
C LYS A 454 32.74 2.89 25.29
N SER A 455 31.75 2.66 24.43
CA SER A 455 30.85 3.72 23.96
C SER A 455 30.06 4.35 25.10
N LEU A 456 29.57 3.55 26.05
CA LEU A 456 28.88 4.05 27.24
C LEU A 456 29.80 4.87 28.16
N LYS A 457 31.06 4.44 28.37
CA LYS A 457 32.06 5.22 29.12
C LYS A 457 32.35 6.56 28.44
N ASP A 458 32.58 6.55 27.13
CA ASP A 458 32.84 7.76 26.33
C ASP A 458 31.66 8.74 26.44
N CYS A 459 30.42 8.25 26.43
CA CYS A 459 29.23 9.08 26.65
C CYS A 459 29.23 9.77 28.02
N LEU A 460 29.53 9.04 29.09
CA LEU A 460 29.58 9.59 30.45
C LEU A 460 30.66 10.67 30.57
N TYR A 461 31.83 10.47 29.97
CA TYR A 461 32.87 11.49 29.93
C TYR A 461 32.44 12.76 29.18
N LEU A 462 31.70 12.63 28.07
CA LEU A 462 31.18 13.79 27.32
C LEU A 462 30.04 14.52 28.05
N LEU A 463 29.34 13.81 28.94
CA LEU A 463 28.32 14.38 29.81
C LEU A 463 28.88 14.96 31.12
N ARG A 464 30.19 14.91 31.36
CA ARG A 464 30.81 15.29 32.65
C ARG A 464 30.46 16.70 33.15
N ASP A 465 30.23 17.62 32.22
CA ASP A 465 29.96 19.02 32.52
C ASP A 465 28.47 19.32 32.77
N SER A 466 27.58 18.32 32.59
CA SER A 466 26.15 18.43 32.86
C SER A 466 25.86 18.50 34.38
N GLU A 467 24.78 19.20 34.77
CA GLU A 467 24.43 19.35 36.20
C GLU A 467 24.07 18.01 36.84
N GLU A 468 23.52 17.10 36.04
CA GLU A 468 23.15 15.74 36.40
C GLU A 468 24.39 14.91 36.79
N PHE A 469 25.50 15.11 36.08
CA PHE A 469 26.76 14.40 36.30
C PHE A 469 27.60 14.99 37.44
N LYS A 470 27.40 16.28 37.76
CA LYS A 470 28.08 16.95 38.88
C LYS A 470 27.67 16.44 40.26
N LYS A 471 26.64 15.59 40.35
CA LYS A 471 26.29 14.91 41.60
C LYS A 471 27.42 13.97 42.01
N ALA A 472 28.03 14.23 43.16
CA ALA A 472 29.23 13.51 43.65
C ALA A 472 29.11 11.98 43.60
N ALA A 473 27.92 11.43 43.90
CA ALA A 473 27.67 9.98 43.85
C ALA A 473 27.88 9.36 42.45
N VAL A 474 27.47 10.07 41.40
CA VAL A 474 27.61 9.59 40.01
C VAL A 474 29.08 9.65 39.59
N TRP A 475 29.77 10.76 39.90
CA TRP A 475 31.18 10.94 39.54
C TRP A 475 32.09 9.89 40.19
N THR A 476 31.86 9.57 41.48
CA THR A 476 32.63 8.54 42.19
C THR A 476 32.41 7.15 41.58
N GLN A 477 31.18 6.81 41.20
CA GLN A 477 30.87 5.52 40.56
C GLN A 477 31.54 5.36 39.20
N VAL A 478 31.52 6.41 38.37
CA VAL A 478 32.19 6.38 37.05
C VAL A 478 33.70 6.21 37.19
N PHE A 479 34.31 6.90 38.16
CA PHE A 479 35.75 6.79 38.39
C PHE A 479 36.16 5.40 38.92
N THR A 480 35.30 4.73 39.71
CA THR A 480 35.55 3.36 40.17
C THR A 480 35.39 2.31 39.08
N LEU A 481 34.65 2.59 38.00
CA LEU A 481 34.48 1.69 36.86
C LEU A 481 35.73 1.64 35.94
N ASP A 482 36.71 2.53 36.16
CA ASP A 482 37.99 2.58 35.41
C ASP A 482 39.17 1.90 36.13
N GLN A 483 38.96 1.47 37.38
CA GLN A 483 39.91 0.66 38.16
C GLN A 483 39.56 -0.82 37.99
#